data_AF-A0A010SJF2-F1
#
_entry.id   AF-A0A010SJF2-F1
#
_cell.length_a   1.000
_cell.length_b   1.000
_cell.length_c   1.000
_cell.angle_alpha   90.00
_cell.angle_beta   90.00
_cell.angle_gamma   90.00
#
_symmetry.space_group_name_H-M   'P 1'
#
loop_
_entity.id
_entity.type
_entity.pdbx_description
1 polymer ?
#
loop_
_entity_poly.entity_id
_entity_poly.type
_entity_poly.pdbx_seq_one_letter_code
_entity_poly.pdbx_strand_id
1 'polypeptide(L)'
;MPAPNSTLLEVVEDYNNFEKTSDYWEFGYEDGSAWKKLGFVTAHHAELLQELKPKLEKYLLFDTEQKPSRIRLHADHLKTPAAFVQGIRNIRDILCPKESQHGGKFPQAVRADENEMWPLSLTFINRLPMSTGFVCGLSPVFGIVTTGVHLNIYKRDINDEDDPKKFCIFVARRSNQKSTFPGKYDQCAAGGYQYAGGGFGKAKDTSAKECLKREVKEEINGITDLLKDVKQASPIQFAVLRDKKWGEDFLGAPELGVKIPFDLEVKEDPIFKPNPNEVKSVEKKSVREIVEDLLNDEFKPNSALVMIDFLIRHRCLENISTGNVLDQMKEKLRKHADVDVLPHWNHWK
;
A
#
# COMPACT_ATOMS: atom_id res chain seq x y z
N MET A 1 23.46 7.43 -10.24
CA MET A 1 24.04 8.72 -9.81
C MET A 1 22.99 9.37 -8.92
N PRO A 2 23.31 9.84 -7.71
CA PRO A 2 22.36 10.65 -6.96
C PRO A 2 21.96 11.85 -7.83
N ALA A 3 20.67 12.21 -7.84
CA ALA A 3 20.26 13.46 -8.46
C ALA A 3 20.99 14.61 -7.73
N PRO A 4 21.67 15.51 -8.44
CA PRO A 4 22.37 16.61 -7.79
C PRO A 4 21.32 17.53 -7.15
N ASN A 5 21.28 17.55 -5.81
CA ASN A 5 20.47 18.43 -4.95
C ASN A 5 19.03 18.00 -4.61
N SER A 6 18.69 16.71 -4.56
CA SER A 6 17.35 16.36 -4.07
C SER A 6 17.11 16.72 -2.60
N THR A 7 15.89 17.17 -2.29
CA THR A 7 15.42 17.46 -0.93
C THR A 7 14.44 16.38 -0.44
N LEU A 8 14.20 16.29 0.87
CA LEU A 8 13.19 15.36 1.40
C LEU A 8 11.77 15.70 0.93
N LEU A 9 11.49 16.98 0.65
CA LEU A 9 10.20 17.39 0.09
C LEU A 9 10.02 16.82 -1.32
N GLU A 10 11.06 16.89 -2.16
CA GLU A 10 11.03 16.27 -3.50
C GLU A 10 10.83 14.76 -3.41
N VAL A 11 11.43 14.07 -2.43
CA VAL A 11 11.18 12.64 -2.22
C VAL A 11 9.69 12.39 -1.87
N VAL A 12 9.08 13.24 -1.05
CA VAL A 12 7.64 13.15 -0.76
C VAL A 12 6.81 13.38 -2.02
N GLU A 13 7.17 14.38 -2.83
CA GLU A 13 6.45 14.71 -4.06
C GLU A 13 6.60 13.60 -5.12
N ASP A 14 7.80 13.07 -5.33
CA ASP A 14 8.06 11.97 -6.26
C ASP A 14 7.26 10.72 -5.92
N TYR A 15 7.09 10.43 -4.63
CA TYR A 15 6.32 9.29 -4.13
C TYR A 15 4.87 9.59 -3.78
N ASN A 16 4.40 10.79 -4.13
CA ASN A 16 3.02 11.24 -3.94
C ASN A 16 2.57 12.15 -5.11
N ASN A 17 2.92 11.75 -6.34
CA ASN A 17 2.77 12.55 -7.55
C ASN A 17 1.50 12.24 -8.37
N PHE A 18 0.60 11.40 -7.86
CA PHE A 18 -0.62 11.08 -8.60
C PHE A 18 -1.70 12.14 -8.35
N GLU A 19 -2.23 12.70 -9.43
CA GLU A 19 -3.45 13.48 -9.41
C GLU A 19 -4.42 12.93 -10.45
N LYS A 20 -5.66 12.63 -10.05
CA LYS A 20 -6.64 12.09 -10.97
C LYS A 20 -7.09 13.13 -12.00
N THR A 21 -6.76 12.90 -13.25
CA THR A 21 -7.23 13.69 -14.41
C THR A 21 -8.60 13.21 -14.92
N SER A 22 -9.19 13.95 -15.87
CA SER A 22 -10.55 13.69 -16.38
C SER A 22 -10.69 12.45 -17.28
N ASP A 23 -9.58 11.94 -17.79
CA ASP A 23 -9.50 10.72 -18.63
C ASP A 23 -9.55 9.42 -17.83
N TYR A 24 -9.29 9.47 -16.51
CA TYR A 24 -9.46 8.32 -15.63
C TYR A 24 -10.93 7.90 -15.56
N TRP A 25 -11.12 6.60 -15.70
CA TRP A 25 -12.40 5.93 -15.49
C TRP A 25 -12.59 5.65 -14.00
N GLU A 26 -13.84 5.61 -13.56
CA GLU A 26 -14.17 5.18 -12.20
C GLU A 26 -14.57 3.71 -12.21
N PHE A 27 -13.94 2.92 -11.34
CA PHE A 27 -14.38 1.56 -11.04
C PHE A 27 -15.27 1.59 -9.81
N GLY A 28 -16.41 0.89 -9.86
CA GLY A 28 -17.36 0.93 -8.77
C GLY A 28 -18.60 0.08 -8.98
N TYR A 29 -19.65 0.38 -8.23
CA TYR A 29 -20.95 -0.28 -8.35
C TYR A 29 -22.10 0.69 -8.06
N GLU A 30 -23.32 0.26 -8.38
CA GLU A 30 -24.54 0.97 -8.01
C GLU A 30 -25.21 0.32 -6.81
N ASP A 31 -25.59 1.15 -5.84
CA ASP A 31 -26.43 0.80 -4.70
C ASP A 31 -27.73 1.60 -4.81
N GLY A 32 -28.77 0.96 -5.35
CA GLY A 32 -29.96 1.68 -5.84
C GLY A 32 -29.59 2.63 -6.98
N SER A 33 -29.83 3.93 -6.81
CA SER A 33 -29.42 4.98 -7.76
C SER A 33 -28.08 5.65 -7.41
N ALA A 34 -27.44 5.25 -6.30
CA ALA A 34 -26.22 5.87 -5.83
C ALA A 34 -24.98 5.17 -6.39
N TRP A 35 -24.08 5.93 -6.99
CA TRP A 35 -22.77 5.42 -7.42
C TRP A 35 -21.83 5.26 -6.22
N LYS A 36 -21.25 4.08 -6.09
CA LYS A 36 -20.25 3.73 -5.06
C LYS A 36 -18.91 3.48 -5.75
N LYS A 37 -18.01 4.42 -5.59
CA LYS A 37 -16.66 4.37 -6.18
C LYS A 37 -15.77 3.41 -5.38
N LEU A 38 -14.95 2.63 -6.07
CA LEU A 38 -13.98 1.69 -5.48
C LEU A 38 -12.54 1.97 -5.90
N GLY A 39 -12.32 2.54 -7.09
CA GLY A 39 -10.99 2.86 -7.56
C GLY A 39 -10.98 3.65 -8.87
N PHE A 40 -9.77 3.90 -9.37
CA PHE A 40 -9.51 4.66 -10.59
C PHE A 40 -8.79 3.80 -11.62
N VAL A 41 -9.32 3.76 -12.85
CA VAL A 41 -8.77 2.96 -13.94
C VAL A 41 -8.21 3.91 -15.00
N THR A 42 -6.96 3.67 -15.42
CA THR A 42 -6.36 4.45 -16.50
C THR A 42 -7.13 4.24 -17.81
N ALA A 43 -7.10 5.21 -18.72
CA ALA A 43 -7.72 5.04 -20.04
C ALA A 43 -7.20 3.78 -20.76
N HIS A 44 -5.89 3.52 -20.68
CA HIS A 44 -5.27 2.32 -21.26
C HIS A 44 -5.83 1.01 -20.67
N HIS A 45 -5.91 0.88 -19.34
CA HIS A 45 -6.48 -0.32 -18.74
C HIS A 45 -7.97 -0.47 -19.05
N ALA A 46 -8.72 0.64 -19.14
CA ALA A 46 -10.12 0.61 -19.52
C ALA A 46 -10.32 0.15 -20.98
N GLU A 47 -9.44 0.54 -21.90
CA GLU A 47 -9.43 0.03 -23.29
C GLU A 47 -9.18 -1.48 -23.32
N LEU A 48 -8.14 -1.97 -22.62
CA LEU A 48 -7.85 -3.40 -22.53
C LEU A 48 -9.03 -4.22 -21.94
N LEU A 49 -9.71 -3.66 -20.93
CA LEU A 49 -10.91 -4.28 -20.36
C LEU A 49 -12.09 -4.31 -21.35
N GLN A 50 -12.30 -3.23 -22.11
CA GLN A 50 -13.37 -3.17 -23.12
C GLN A 50 -13.15 -4.15 -24.27
N GLU A 51 -11.90 -4.40 -24.67
CA GLU A 51 -11.58 -5.42 -25.67
C GLU A 51 -11.93 -6.85 -25.21
N LEU A 52 -12.07 -7.06 -23.89
CA LEU A 52 -12.51 -8.31 -23.28
C LEU A 52 -14.00 -8.29 -22.88
N LYS A 53 -14.77 -7.27 -23.27
CA LYS A 53 -16.18 -7.09 -22.91
C LYS A 53 -17.06 -8.34 -23.10
N PRO A 54 -16.98 -9.09 -24.22
CA PRO A 54 -17.80 -10.31 -24.39
C PRO A 54 -17.53 -11.38 -23.33
N LYS A 55 -16.32 -11.43 -22.76
CA LYS A 55 -15.97 -12.36 -21.68
C LYS A 55 -16.31 -11.81 -20.30
N LEU A 56 -16.29 -10.48 -20.15
CA LEU A 56 -16.48 -9.77 -18.88
C LEU A 56 -17.93 -9.36 -18.61
N GLU A 57 -18.85 -9.42 -19.57
CA GLU A 57 -20.22 -8.88 -19.46
C GLU A 57 -21.03 -9.39 -18.25
N LYS A 58 -20.72 -10.61 -17.76
CA LYS A 58 -21.35 -11.18 -16.54
C LYS A 58 -20.81 -10.59 -15.25
N TYR A 59 -19.72 -9.83 -15.30
CA TYR A 59 -18.97 -9.33 -14.15
C TYR A 59 -18.84 -7.81 -14.17
N LEU A 60 -18.60 -7.22 -15.35
CA LEU A 60 -18.34 -5.80 -15.56
C LEU A 60 -19.22 -5.25 -16.68
N LEU A 61 -19.83 -4.10 -16.40
CA LEU A 61 -20.55 -3.27 -17.35
C LEU A 61 -19.73 -2.00 -17.61
N PHE A 62 -19.83 -1.46 -18.82
CA PHE A 62 -19.06 -0.29 -19.25
C PHE A 62 -20.02 0.83 -19.62
N ASP A 63 -20.06 1.87 -18.79
CA ASP A 63 -20.95 3.01 -18.96
C ASP A 63 -20.12 4.18 -19.54
N THR A 64 -20.24 4.40 -20.85
CA THR A 64 -19.39 5.34 -21.61
C THR A 64 -20.10 6.61 -22.06
N GLU A 65 -21.42 6.66 -21.93
CA GLU A 65 -22.27 7.77 -22.39
C GLU A 65 -22.11 9.06 -21.57
N GLN A 66 -21.70 8.93 -20.30
CA GLN A 66 -21.48 10.05 -19.39
C GLN A 66 -20.03 10.08 -18.91
N LYS A 67 -19.56 11.28 -18.54
CA LYS A 67 -18.22 11.47 -17.94
C LYS A 67 -18.35 11.72 -16.42
N PRO A 68 -17.44 11.15 -15.60
CA PRO A 68 -16.39 10.21 -16.00
C PRO A 68 -16.99 8.88 -16.48
N SER A 69 -16.32 8.23 -17.42
CA SER A 69 -16.72 6.89 -17.87
C SER A 69 -16.53 5.89 -16.74
N ARG A 70 -17.40 4.89 -16.66
CA ARG A 70 -17.43 3.96 -15.51
C ARG A 70 -17.28 2.52 -15.94
N ILE A 71 -16.56 1.76 -15.11
CA ILE A 71 -16.55 0.31 -15.11
C ILE A 71 -17.32 -0.14 -13.88
N ARG A 72 -18.53 -0.65 -14.10
CA ARG A 72 -19.49 -1.00 -13.05
C ARG A 72 -19.49 -2.51 -12.80
N LEU A 73 -19.33 -2.92 -11.55
CA LEU A 73 -19.54 -4.31 -11.14
C LEU A 73 -20.99 -4.71 -11.32
N HIS A 74 -21.22 -5.89 -11.89
CA HIS A 74 -22.55 -6.44 -12.06
C HIS A 74 -23.20 -6.77 -10.71
N ALA A 75 -24.48 -6.42 -10.55
CA ALA A 75 -25.20 -6.49 -9.27
C ALA A 75 -25.27 -7.91 -8.66
N ASP A 76 -25.17 -8.95 -9.49
CA ASP A 76 -25.15 -10.34 -9.02
C ASP A 76 -23.97 -10.64 -8.09
N HIS A 77 -22.85 -9.93 -8.23
CA HIS A 77 -21.67 -10.10 -7.38
C HIS A 77 -21.72 -9.24 -6.11
N LEU A 78 -22.80 -8.48 -5.90
CA LEU A 78 -23.00 -7.59 -4.75
C LEU A 78 -24.06 -8.14 -3.77
N LYS A 79 -24.41 -9.43 -3.89
CA LYS A 79 -25.39 -10.08 -3.00
C LYS A 79 -24.76 -10.53 -1.67
N THR A 80 -23.51 -11.00 -1.71
CA THR A 80 -22.76 -11.48 -0.53
C THR A 80 -21.26 -11.22 -0.71
N PRO A 81 -20.48 -11.15 0.40
CA PRO A 81 -19.02 -11.06 0.31
C PRO A 81 -18.38 -12.22 -0.48
N ALA A 82 -18.93 -13.43 -0.40
CA ALA A 82 -18.42 -14.59 -1.14
C ALA A 82 -18.68 -14.47 -2.65
N ALA A 83 -19.87 -13.98 -3.06
CA ALA A 83 -20.17 -13.71 -4.46
C ALA A 83 -19.25 -12.64 -5.03
N PHE A 84 -18.97 -11.58 -4.26
CA PHE A 84 -18.02 -10.53 -4.65
C PHE A 84 -16.63 -11.10 -4.91
N VAL A 85 -16.07 -11.82 -3.92
CA VAL A 85 -14.73 -12.43 -4.04
C VAL A 85 -14.67 -13.36 -5.25
N GLN A 86 -15.67 -14.20 -5.46
CA GLN A 86 -15.69 -15.10 -6.61
C GLN A 86 -15.78 -14.33 -7.94
N GLY A 87 -16.56 -13.25 -8.00
CA GLY A 87 -16.61 -12.35 -9.16
C GLY A 87 -15.24 -11.76 -9.49
N ILE A 88 -14.54 -11.20 -8.51
CA ILE A 88 -13.20 -10.64 -8.68
C ILE A 88 -12.18 -11.69 -9.13
N ARG A 89 -12.25 -12.92 -8.59
CA ARG A 89 -11.37 -14.03 -9.02
C ARG A 89 -11.65 -14.44 -10.47
N ASN A 90 -12.92 -14.52 -10.86
CA ASN A 90 -13.29 -14.83 -12.24
C ASN A 90 -12.82 -13.74 -13.22
N ILE A 91 -12.93 -12.47 -12.85
CA ILE A 91 -12.37 -11.35 -13.62
C ILE A 91 -10.87 -11.57 -13.81
N ARG A 92 -10.12 -11.84 -12.72
CA ARG A 92 -8.67 -12.11 -12.80
C ARG A 92 -8.34 -13.21 -13.80
N ASP A 93 -9.06 -14.34 -13.72
CA ASP A 93 -8.81 -15.49 -14.58
C ASP A 93 -9.12 -15.20 -16.06
N ILE A 94 -10.02 -14.25 -16.35
CA ILE A 94 -10.28 -13.73 -17.70
C ILE A 94 -9.17 -12.78 -18.16
N LEU A 95 -8.71 -11.87 -17.30
CA LEU A 95 -7.66 -10.89 -17.64
C LEU A 95 -6.31 -11.57 -17.90
N CYS A 96 -6.03 -12.63 -17.14
CA CYS A 96 -4.83 -13.43 -17.29
C CYS A 96 -5.22 -14.93 -17.21
N PRO A 97 -5.52 -15.60 -18.35
CA PRO A 97 -5.89 -17.03 -18.43
C PRO A 97 -4.75 -18.02 -18.13
N LYS A 98 -5.04 -19.23 -17.61
CA LYS A 98 -4.00 -20.17 -17.08
C LYS A 98 -3.06 -20.68 -18.17
N GLU A 99 -3.59 -20.78 -19.37
CA GLU A 99 -2.92 -21.30 -20.55
C GLU A 99 -2.04 -20.26 -21.25
N SER A 100 -2.23 -18.96 -20.98
CA SER A 100 -1.44 -17.89 -21.59
C SER A 100 -0.17 -17.63 -20.78
N GLN A 101 0.80 -18.55 -20.81
CA GLN A 101 2.07 -18.35 -20.08
C GLN A 101 2.89 -17.16 -20.61
N HIS A 102 2.64 -16.67 -21.84
CA HIS A 102 3.45 -15.63 -22.49
C HIS A 102 2.64 -14.62 -23.35
N GLY A 103 1.31 -14.50 -23.22
CA GLY A 103 0.51 -13.74 -24.20
C GLY A 103 -0.87 -13.22 -23.77
N GLY A 104 -1.11 -13.03 -22.46
CA GLY A 104 -2.31 -12.32 -22.01
C GLY A 104 -2.21 -10.82 -22.28
N LYS A 105 -3.36 -10.12 -22.37
CA LYS A 105 -3.36 -8.65 -22.52
C LYS A 105 -2.90 -7.90 -21.27
N PHE A 106 -2.91 -8.57 -20.12
CA PHE A 106 -2.46 -8.05 -18.85
C PHE A 106 -1.18 -8.78 -18.39
N PRO A 107 -0.31 -8.10 -17.61
CA PRO A 107 0.89 -8.72 -17.03
C PRO A 107 0.62 -9.98 -16.21
N GLN A 108 1.58 -10.92 -16.18
CA GLN A 108 1.50 -12.10 -15.31
C GLN A 108 1.47 -11.72 -13.82
N ALA A 109 1.96 -10.54 -13.45
CA ALA A 109 1.84 -10.00 -12.10
C ALA A 109 0.39 -9.92 -11.57
N VAL A 110 -0.63 -9.91 -12.46
CA VAL A 110 -2.04 -10.07 -12.07
C VAL A 110 -2.29 -11.36 -11.27
N ARG A 111 -1.45 -12.38 -11.44
CA ARG A 111 -1.53 -13.69 -10.77
C ARG A 111 -0.62 -13.85 -9.58
N ALA A 112 0.20 -12.85 -9.27
CA ALA A 112 1.03 -12.91 -8.08
C ALA A 112 0.15 -13.22 -6.87
N ASP A 113 0.49 -14.32 -6.18
CA ASP A 113 -0.19 -14.89 -5.02
C ASP A 113 -1.73 -14.96 -5.13
N GLU A 114 -2.25 -16.09 -5.62
CA GLU A 114 -3.68 -16.21 -5.92
C GLU A 114 -4.63 -16.14 -4.73
N ASN A 115 -4.08 -16.20 -3.52
CA ASN A 115 -4.83 -16.20 -2.25
C ASN A 115 -4.59 -14.92 -1.42
N GLU A 116 -3.84 -13.95 -1.94
CA GLU A 116 -3.65 -12.66 -1.28
C GLU A 116 -4.78 -11.69 -1.65
N MET A 117 -5.44 -11.12 -0.63
CA MET A 117 -6.60 -10.26 -0.82
C MET A 117 -6.57 -9.06 0.10
N TRP A 118 -6.70 -7.87 -0.50
CA TRP A 118 -6.95 -6.64 0.24
C TRP A 118 -8.36 -6.64 0.82
N PRO A 119 -8.54 -6.32 2.11
CA PRO A 119 -9.86 -6.10 2.64
C PRO A 119 -10.46 -4.79 2.12
N LEU A 120 -11.69 -4.86 1.64
CA LEU A 120 -12.54 -3.73 1.31
C LEU A 120 -13.76 -3.73 2.23
N SER A 121 -14.15 -2.55 2.70
CA SER A 121 -15.42 -2.36 3.40
C SER A 121 -16.46 -1.87 2.41
N LEU A 122 -17.46 -2.70 2.11
CA LEU A 122 -18.51 -2.38 1.13
C LEU A 122 -19.88 -2.38 1.79
N THR A 123 -20.73 -1.43 1.40
CA THR A 123 -22.17 -1.50 1.67
C THR A 123 -22.81 -2.37 0.59
N PHE A 124 -23.21 -3.59 0.96
CA PHE A 124 -23.93 -4.48 0.06
C PHE A 124 -25.41 -4.06 -0.04
N ILE A 125 -26.04 -4.33 -1.18
CA ILE A 125 -27.43 -3.90 -1.45
C ILE A 125 -28.35 -4.28 -0.29
N ASN A 126 -29.06 -3.28 0.26
CA ASN A 126 -29.98 -3.41 1.41
C ASN A 126 -29.35 -4.01 2.68
N ARG A 127 -28.04 -3.86 2.91
CA ARG A 127 -27.32 -4.40 4.07
C ARG A 127 -26.36 -3.39 4.70
N LEU A 128 -25.99 -3.69 5.95
CA LEU A 128 -24.91 -2.99 6.64
C LEU A 128 -23.56 -3.20 5.92
N PRO A 129 -22.59 -2.29 6.09
CA PRO A 129 -21.23 -2.49 5.59
C PRO A 129 -20.66 -3.84 6.04
N MET A 130 -20.11 -4.62 5.11
CA MET A 130 -19.45 -5.88 5.38
C MET A 130 -18.06 -5.88 4.74
N SER A 131 -17.13 -6.57 5.39
CA SER A 131 -15.79 -6.80 4.87
C SER A 131 -15.82 -7.85 3.75
N THR A 132 -15.15 -7.55 2.63
CA THR A 132 -14.90 -8.47 1.51
C THR A 132 -13.45 -8.37 1.04
N GLY A 133 -13.04 -9.25 0.13
CA GLY A 133 -11.68 -9.33 -0.38
C GLY A 133 -11.59 -8.89 -1.84
N PHE A 134 -10.53 -8.14 -2.17
CA PHE A 134 -10.14 -7.81 -3.53
C PHE A 134 -8.76 -8.40 -3.83
N VAL A 135 -8.63 -9.13 -4.93
CA VAL A 135 -7.37 -9.84 -5.24
C VAL A 135 -6.22 -8.85 -5.44
N CYS A 136 -5.11 -9.05 -4.71
CA CYS A 136 -4.01 -8.09 -4.66
C CYS A 136 -3.44 -7.75 -6.05
N GLY A 137 -3.22 -8.75 -6.91
CA GLY A 137 -2.69 -8.56 -8.27
C GLY A 137 -3.58 -7.72 -9.21
N LEU A 138 -4.86 -7.52 -8.87
CA LEU A 138 -5.77 -6.66 -9.64
C LEU A 138 -5.74 -5.19 -9.20
N SER A 139 -5.11 -4.87 -8.07
CA SER A 139 -5.11 -3.51 -7.53
C SER A 139 -4.54 -2.47 -8.50
N PRO A 140 -3.42 -2.72 -9.21
CA PRO A 140 -2.90 -1.77 -10.19
C PRO A 140 -3.84 -1.56 -11.40
N VAL A 141 -4.64 -2.56 -11.76
CA VAL A 141 -5.59 -2.47 -12.87
C VAL A 141 -6.78 -1.61 -12.48
N PHE A 142 -7.30 -1.79 -11.26
CA PHE A 142 -8.53 -1.15 -10.79
C PHE A 142 -8.32 0.10 -9.94
N GLY A 143 -7.07 0.42 -9.59
CA GLY A 143 -6.67 1.57 -8.78
C GLY A 143 -7.41 1.68 -7.46
N ILE A 144 -7.59 0.54 -6.76
CA ILE A 144 -8.17 0.53 -5.42
C ILE A 144 -7.15 1.02 -4.38
N VAL A 145 -7.64 1.50 -3.23
CA VAL A 145 -6.77 1.89 -2.11
C VAL A 145 -6.26 0.64 -1.39
N THR A 146 -4.94 0.53 -1.24
CA THR A 146 -4.29 -0.53 -0.47
C THR A 146 -3.95 -0.04 0.94
N THR A 147 -4.25 -0.84 1.96
CA THR A 147 -3.93 -0.48 3.35
C THR A 147 -2.89 -1.43 3.91
N GLY A 148 -1.92 -0.93 4.68
CA GLY A 148 -0.97 -1.78 5.39
C GLY A 148 -0.40 -1.13 6.65
N VAL A 149 0.33 -1.90 7.42
CA VAL A 149 1.02 -1.46 8.63
C VAL A 149 2.53 -1.40 8.40
N HIS A 150 3.21 -0.53 9.12
CA HIS A 150 4.66 -0.39 9.05
C HIS A 150 5.22 -0.19 10.47
N LEU A 151 6.26 -0.95 10.85
CA LEU A 151 6.88 -0.90 12.16
C LEU A 151 8.22 -0.16 12.13
N ASN A 152 8.25 1.06 12.68
CA ASN A 152 9.48 1.76 13.01
C ASN A 152 9.98 1.25 14.36
N ILE A 153 11.24 0.80 14.40
CA ILE A 153 11.90 0.41 15.65
C ILE A 153 13.07 1.36 15.85
N TYR A 154 13.17 1.96 17.03
CA TYR A 154 14.21 2.93 17.31
C TYR A 154 14.68 2.84 18.76
N LYS A 155 15.89 3.32 19.00
CA LYS A 155 16.49 3.43 20.33
C LYS A 155 17.03 4.85 20.50
N ARG A 156 16.73 5.47 21.64
CA ARG A 156 17.37 6.71 22.09
C ARG A 156 18.65 6.39 22.85
N ASP A 157 19.66 7.24 22.72
CA ASP A 157 20.82 7.19 23.60
C ASP A 157 20.41 7.57 25.03
N ILE A 158 20.72 6.68 25.98
CA ILE A 158 20.45 6.82 27.42
C ILE A 158 21.17 8.03 28.05
N ASN A 159 22.26 8.50 27.46
CA ASN A 159 23.06 9.57 28.05
C ASN A 159 22.47 10.98 27.82
N ASP A 160 21.38 11.11 27.05
CA ASP A 160 20.70 12.37 26.79
C ASP A 160 19.29 12.11 26.22
N GLU A 161 18.37 11.66 27.07
CA GLU A 161 17.00 11.27 26.67
C GLU A 161 16.21 12.42 25.99
N ASP A 162 16.63 13.66 26.21
CA ASP A 162 16.01 14.88 25.69
C ASP A 162 16.56 15.34 24.33
N ASP A 163 17.62 14.73 23.79
CA ASP A 163 18.14 15.06 22.44
C ASP A 163 17.53 14.16 21.35
N PRO A 164 16.52 14.64 20.59
CA PRO A 164 15.95 13.91 19.45
C PRO A 164 16.95 13.71 18.29
N LYS A 165 18.23 14.08 18.42
CA LYS A 165 19.26 13.80 17.43
C LYS A 165 20.02 12.50 17.70
N LYS A 166 19.87 11.91 18.88
CA LYS A 166 20.56 10.67 19.27
C LYS A 166 19.68 9.44 19.15
N PHE A 167 19.01 9.32 18.00
CA PHE A 167 18.33 8.09 17.61
C PHE A 167 19.26 7.18 16.82
N CYS A 168 19.15 5.89 17.12
CA CYS A 168 19.39 4.87 16.12
C CYS A 168 18.05 4.29 15.69
N ILE A 169 17.87 4.14 14.39
CA ILE A 169 16.69 3.55 13.76
C ILE A 169 17.12 2.20 13.18
N PHE A 170 16.34 1.17 13.47
CA PHE A 170 16.52 -0.13 12.85
C PHE A 170 15.71 -0.16 11.56
N VAL A 171 16.36 -0.53 10.46
CA VAL A 171 15.74 -0.64 9.13
C VAL A 171 16.05 -1.99 8.51
N ALA A 172 15.08 -2.54 7.78
CA ALA A 172 15.26 -3.80 7.07
C ALA A 172 15.74 -3.54 5.64
N ARG A 173 16.73 -4.29 5.17
CA ARG A 173 17.07 -4.38 3.75
C ARG A 173 16.22 -5.50 3.14
N ARG A 174 15.40 -5.19 2.14
CA ARG A 174 14.52 -6.16 1.48
C ARG A 174 15.33 -7.29 0.83
N SER A 175 14.80 -8.52 0.87
CA SER A 175 15.38 -9.63 0.14
C SER A 175 15.52 -9.34 -1.35
N ASN A 176 16.57 -9.87 -1.97
CA ASN A 176 16.72 -9.82 -3.43
C ASN A 176 15.66 -10.68 -4.15
N GLN A 177 14.91 -11.50 -3.42
CA GLN A 177 13.84 -12.35 -3.95
C GLN A 177 12.46 -11.66 -3.99
N LYS A 178 12.31 -10.48 -3.37
CA LYS A 178 11.05 -9.72 -3.41
C LYS A 178 10.74 -9.33 -4.87
N SER A 179 9.48 -9.50 -5.28
CA SER A 179 9.01 -9.17 -6.62
C SER A 179 9.08 -7.68 -6.97
N THR A 180 9.05 -6.81 -5.95
CA THR A 180 9.13 -5.36 -6.10
C THR A 180 10.19 -4.78 -5.18
N PHE A 181 10.95 -3.81 -5.69
CA PHE A 181 12.00 -3.11 -4.96
C PHE A 181 12.97 -4.05 -4.20
N PRO A 182 13.53 -5.10 -4.83
CA PRO A 182 14.50 -5.98 -4.18
C PRO A 182 15.71 -5.17 -3.71
N GLY A 183 16.19 -5.49 -2.51
CA GLY A 183 17.37 -4.82 -1.96
C GLY A 183 17.18 -3.38 -1.52
N LYS A 184 16.00 -2.74 -1.65
CA LYS A 184 15.75 -1.41 -1.05
C LYS A 184 15.54 -1.51 0.46
N TYR A 185 15.71 -0.41 1.18
CA TYR A 185 15.33 -0.30 2.59
C TYR A 185 13.81 -0.24 2.78
N ASP A 186 13.35 -0.82 3.88
CA ASP A 186 11.97 -0.89 4.34
C ASP A 186 11.93 -0.73 5.86
N GLN A 187 10.74 -0.59 6.43
CA GLN A 187 10.55 -0.72 7.87
C GLN A 187 10.89 -2.15 8.33
N CYS A 188 11.20 -2.32 9.62
CA CYS A 188 11.59 -3.62 10.19
C CYS A 188 10.52 -4.70 10.00
N ALA A 189 9.26 -4.33 10.00
CA ALA A 189 8.17 -5.19 9.53
C ALA A 189 7.16 -4.31 8.80
N ALA A 190 6.74 -4.70 7.60
CA ALA A 190 5.75 -3.96 6.84
C ALA A 190 4.96 -4.85 5.90
N GLY A 191 3.65 -4.71 5.92
CA GLY A 191 2.82 -5.45 4.98
C GLY A 191 1.36 -5.09 5.01
N GLY A 192 0.66 -5.68 4.06
CA GLY A 192 -0.71 -5.38 3.73
C GLY A 192 -1.70 -6.08 4.65
N TYR A 193 -2.84 -5.46 4.92
CA TYR A 193 -3.94 -6.18 5.55
C TYR A 193 -4.42 -7.32 4.66
N GLN A 194 -4.69 -8.47 5.28
CA GLN A 194 -5.18 -9.66 4.60
C GLN A 194 -6.64 -9.92 4.93
N TYR A 195 -7.44 -10.13 3.89
CA TYR A 195 -8.79 -10.66 3.99
C TYR A 195 -8.78 -12.19 3.84
N ALA A 196 -9.51 -12.88 4.72
CA ALA A 196 -9.97 -14.24 4.45
C ALA A 196 -11.47 -14.39 4.73
N GLY A 197 -12.17 -15.04 3.80
CA GLY A 197 -13.61 -15.22 3.79
C GLY A 197 -14.11 -15.88 2.50
N GLY A 198 -15.28 -16.52 2.57
CA GLY A 198 -15.87 -17.19 1.40
C GLY A 198 -15.08 -18.39 0.85
N GLY A 199 -14.19 -18.98 1.67
CA GLY A 199 -13.29 -20.07 1.25
C GLY A 199 -11.97 -19.60 0.64
N PHE A 200 -11.66 -18.30 0.70
CA PHE A 200 -10.47 -17.70 0.12
C PHE A 200 -9.70 -16.84 1.13
N GLY A 201 -8.43 -16.55 0.84
CA GLY A 201 -7.55 -15.77 1.72
C GLY A 201 -6.64 -16.66 2.58
N LYS A 202 -5.36 -16.28 2.73
CA LYS A 202 -4.40 -17.00 3.59
C LYS A 202 -4.51 -16.64 5.07
N ALA A 203 -4.85 -15.38 5.35
CA ALA A 203 -4.93 -14.82 6.70
C ALA A 203 -6.10 -13.83 6.78
N LYS A 204 -6.64 -13.65 7.98
CA LYS A 204 -7.67 -12.66 8.26
C LYS A 204 -7.18 -11.75 9.36
N ASP A 205 -6.83 -10.53 8.99
CA ASP A 205 -6.54 -9.49 9.98
C ASP A 205 -7.86 -8.86 10.42
N THR A 206 -8.13 -8.84 11.73
CA THR A 206 -9.33 -8.17 12.29
C THR A 206 -8.99 -6.80 12.89
N SER A 207 -7.70 -6.48 13.07
CA SER A 207 -7.23 -5.17 13.53
C SER A 207 -5.83 -4.83 12.98
N ALA A 208 -5.43 -3.56 13.09
CA ALA A 208 -4.08 -3.10 12.77
C ALA A 208 -2.99 -3.82 13.58
N LYS A 209 -3.25 -4.06 14.87
CA LYS A 209 -2.32 -4.77 15.74
C LYS A 209 -2.15 -6.25 15.37
N GLU A 210 -3.20 -6.89 14.84
CA GLU A 210 -3.10 -8.28 14.36
C GLU A 210 -2.29 -8.37 13.07
N CYS A 211 -2.55 -7.48 12.11
CA CYS A 211 -1.72 -7.35 10.90
C CYS A 211 -0.26 -7.15 11.29
N LEU A 212 0.03 -6.21 12.20
CA LEU A 212 1.40 -5.97 12.68
C LEU A 212 2.04 -7.22 13.29
N LYS A 213 1.32 -7.94 14.15
CA LYS A 213 1.81 -9.18 14.76
C LYS A 213 2.13 -10.26 13.72
N ARG A 214 1.34 -10.35 12.64
CA ARG A 214 1.58 -11.28 11.54
C ARG A 214 2.84 -10.90 10.78
N GLU A 215 2.94 -9.65 10.32
CA GLU A 215 4.11 -9.16 9.56
C GLU A 215 5.40 -9.30 10.37
N VAL A 216 5.37 -8.99 11.67
CA VAL A 216 6.54 -9.18 12.55
C VAL A 216 6.95 -10.65 12.61
N LYS A 217 6.00 -11.60 12.70
CA LYS A 217 6.32 -13.04 12.73
C LYS A 217 6.88 -13.53 11.39
N GLU A 218 6.37 -13.01 10.28
CA GLU A 218 6.71 -13.42 8.92
C GLU A 218 8.05 -12.85 8.44
N GLU A 219 8.36 -11.59 8.77
CA GLU A 219 9.51 -10.87 8.22
C GLU A 219 10.75 -10.88 9.12
N ILE A 220 10.60 -10.65 10.44
CA ILE A 220 11.75 -10.43 11.34
C ILE A 220 11.78 -11.22 12.63
N ASN A 221 10.65 -11.81 13.06
CA ASN A 221 10.45 -12.58 14.30
C ASN A 221 11.28 -12.08 15.51
N GLY A 222 11.40 -12.86 16.59
CA GLY A 222 12.29 -12.54 17.73
C GLY A 222 11.88 -11.37 18.64
N ILE A 223 10.92 -10.52 18.21
CA ILE A 223 10.51 -9.31 18.94
C ILE A 223 9.02 -9.29 19.31
N THR A 224 8.30 -10.40 19.17
CA THR A 224 6.84 -10.45 19.38
C THR A 224 6.43 -9.94 20.76
N ASP A 225 7.20 -10.23 21.80
CA ASP A 225 6.92 -9.81 23.18
C ASP A 225 7.05 -8.30 23.40
N LEU A 226 7.82 -7.62 22.53
CA LEU A 226 8.00 -6.16 22.56
C LEU A 226 6.79 -5.42 21.95
N LEU A 227 5.94 -6.10 21.18
CA LEU A 227 4.78 -5.49 20.52
C LEU A 227 3.70 -5.01 21.49
N LYS A 228 3.79 -5.34 22.78
CA LYS A 228 2.91 -4.78 23.82
C LYS A 228 3.16 -3.29 24.06
N ASP A 229 4.37 -2.81 23.78
CA ASP A 229 4.82 -1.44 24.04
C ASP A 229 4.73 -0.54 22.79
N VAL A 230 4.27 -1.10 21.66
CA VAL A 230 4.17 -0.38 20.39
C VAL A 230 3.09 0.70 20.45
N LYS A 231 3.39 1.87 19.88
CA LYS A 231 2.46 3.00 19.78
C LYS A 231 2.01 3.15 18.32
N GLN A 232 0.70 3.18 18.10
CA GLN A 232 0.15 3.46 16.77
C GLN A 232 0.23 4.97 16.52
N ALA A 233 0.77 5.38 15.38
CA ALA A 233 0.77 6.76 14.93
C ALA A 233 -0.43 7.03 14.01
N SER A 234 -0.65 8.30 13.68
CA SER A 234 -1.65 8.68 12.67
C SER A 234 -1.28 8.09 11.31
N PRO A 235 -2.23 7.48 10.58
CA PRO A 235 -1.98 6.98 9.23
C PRO A 235 -1.45 8.07 8.29
N ILE A 236 -0.72 7.64 7.27
CA ILE A 236 -0.39 8.46 6.11
C ILE A 236 -1.20 8.01 4.89
N GLN A 237 -1.50 8.95 4.00
CA GLN A 237 -2.11 8.70 2.70
C GLN A 237 -1.13 9.08 1.61
N PHE A 238 -1.11 8.31 0.53
CA PHE A 238 -0.33 8.64 -0.65
C PHE A 238 -0.98 8.09 -1.91
N ALA A 239 -0.69 8.72 -3.04
CA ALA A 239 -0.93 8.13 -4.34
C ALA A 239 0.24 8.45 -5.28
N VAL A 240 0.73 7.42 -5.98
CA VAL A 240 1.89 7.54 -6.87
C VAL A 240 1.59 6.90 -8.20
N LEU A 241 2.04 7.54 -9.29
CA LEU A 241 2.04 6.93 -10.60
C LEU A 241 3.23 5.99 -10.73
N ARG A 242 2.96 4.73 -11.06
CA ARG A 242 4.01 3.75 -11.30
C ARG A 242 4.82 4.15 -12.52
N ASP A 243 6.11 4.36 -12.31
CA ASP A 243 7.08 4.55 -13.37
C ASP A 243 7.93 3.28 -13.55
N LYS A 244 9.02 3.38 -14.31
CA LYS A 244 9.93 2.27 -14.58
C LYS A 244 10.55 1.65 -13.33
N LYS A 245 10.57 2.35 -12.18
CA LYS A 245 11.07 1.82 -10.90
C LYS A 245 10.19 0.69 -10.35
N TRP A 246 8.90 0.63 -10.73
CA TRP A 246 7.98 -0.45 -10.35
C TRP A 246 8.07 -1.67 -11.27
N GLY A 247 8.90 -1.60 -12.32
CA GLY A 247 8.96 -2.59 -13.40
C GLY A 247 8.15 -2.15 -14.63
N GLU A 248 8.14 -2.99 -15.66
CA GLU A 248 7.33 -2.74 -16.88
C GLU A 248 5.85 -3.08 -16.65
N ASP A 249 5.57 -3.96 -15.68
CA ASP A 249 4.22 -4.35 -15.31
C ASP A 249 3.45 -3.17 -14.72
N PHE A 250 2.32 -2.81 -15.35
CA PHE A 250 1.42 -1.74 -14.95
C PHE A 250 2.03 -0.33 -14.95
N LEU A 251 2.97 -0.06 -15.87
CA LEU A 251 3.49 1.29 -16.09
C LEU A 251 2.34 2.31 -16.28
N GLY A 252 2.38 3.41 -15.53
CA GLY A 252 1.34 4.45 -15.54
C GLY A 252 0.09 4.14 -14.72
N ALA A 253 -0.02 2.95 -14.11
CA ALA A 253 -1.08 2.68 -13.14
C ALA A 253 -0.85 3.47 -11.84
N PRO A 254 -1.90 4.00 -11.21
CA PRO A 254 -1.76 4.60 -9.89
C PRO A 254 -1.68 3.52 -8.81
N GLU A 255 -0.80 3.71 -7.83
CA GLU A 255 -0.83 3.03 -6.54
C GLU A 255 -1.34 4.00 -5.48
N LEU A 256 -2.55 3.72 -4.97
CA LEU A 256 -3.16 4.49 -3.90
C LEU A 256 -3.03 3.71 -2.60
N GLY A 257 -2.69 4.40 -1.51
CA GLY A 257 -2.51 3.70 -0.25
C GLY A 257 -2.71 4.51 1.01
N VAL A 258 -3.05 3.77 2.07
CA VAL A 258 -3.07 4.22 3.45
C VAL A 258 -2.09 3.35 4.23
N LYS A 259 -1.05 3.93 4.81
CA LYS A 259 -0.10 3.19 5.66
C LYS A 259 -0.24 3.63 7.11
N ILE A 260 -0.22 2.65 8.01
CA ILE A 260 -0.39 2.88 9.46
C ILE A 260 0.95 2.65 10.14
N PRO A 261 1.64 3.72 10.55
CA PRO A 261 2.89 3.58 11.26
C PRO A 261 2.65 3.11 12.70
N PHE A 262 3.53 2.24 13.15
CA PHE A 262 3.67 1.79 14.51
C PHE A 262 5.10 2.07 14.95
N ASP A 263 5.27 2.69 16.10
CA ASP A 263 6.58 3.03 16.62
C ASP A 263 6.86 2.21 17.88
N LEU A 264 8.00 1.52 17.88
CA LEU A 264 8.50 0.74 19.01
C LEU A 264 9.85 1.31 19.46
N GLU A 265 9.83 1.93 20.62
CA GLU A 265 11.05 2.37 21.30
C GLU A 265 11.64 1.20 22.10
N VAL A 266 12.91 0.89 21.88
CA VAL A 266 13.60 -0.21 22.56
C VAL A 266 14.72 0.32 23.45
N LYS A 267 14.83 -0.25 24.66
CA LYS A 267 15.92 0.08 25.60
C LYS A 267 17.21 -0.61 25.23
N GLU A 268 17.10 -1.86 24.79
CA GLU A 268 18.22 -2.67 24.32
C GLU A 268 18.07 -3.06 22.87
N ASP A 269 19.20 -3.34 22.23
CA ASP A 269 19.23 -3.74 20.83
C ASP A 269 18.52 -5.10 20.68
N PRO A 270 17.41 -5.18 19.93
CA PRO A 270 16.64 -6.42 19.83
C PRO A 270 17.40 -7.49 19.04
N ILE A 271 17.13 -8.76 19.34
CA ILE A 271 17.61 -9.88 18.54
C ILE A 271 16.59 -10.17 17.45
N PHE A 272 16.86 -9.69 16.24
CA PHE A 272 16.06 -10.00 15.06
C PHE A 272 16.38 -11.39 14.50
N LYS A 273 15.37 -12.05 13.94
CA LYS A 273 15.45 -13.32 13.21
C LYS A 273 14.82 -13.15 11.81
N PRO A 274 15.50 -12.44 10.89
CA PRO A 274 14.95 -12.14 9.57
C PRO A 274 14.66 -13.41 8.77
N ASN A 275 13.51 -13.42 8.11
CA ASN A 275 13.19 -14.43 7.10
C ASN A 275 13.91 -14.04 5.79
N PRO A 276 14.88 -14.84 5.30
CA PRO A 276 15.70 -14.47 4.14
C PRO A 276 14.92 -14.30 2.83
N ASN A 277 13.70 -14.85 2.74
CA ASN A 277 12.83 -14.65 1.58
C ASN A 277 12.21 -13.23 1.57
N GLU A 278 12.10 -12.59 2.74
CA GLU A 278 11.46 -11.28 2.91
C GLU A 278 12.49 -10.17 3.22
N VAL A 279 13.41 -10.45 4.16
CA VAL A 279 14.38 -9.51 4.73
C VAL A 279 15.78 -10.10 4.63
N LYS A 280 16.68 -9.39 3.96
CA LYS A 280 18.10 -9.76 3.82
C LYS A 280 18.88 -9.50 5.11
N SER A 281 18.68 -8.34 5.72
CA SER A 281 19.37 -7.88 6.91
C SER A 281 18.54 -6.83 7.64
N VAL A 282 18.79 -6.67 8.95
CA VAL A 282 18.33 -5.51 9.72
C VAL A 282 19.57 -4.72 10.13
N GLU A 283 19.57 -3.42 9.84
CA GLU A 283 20.69 -2.50 10.06
C GLU A 283 20.29 -1.42 11.05
N LYS A 284 21.21 -1.04 11.94
CA LYS A 284 21.02 0.04 12.91
C LYS A 284 21.72 1.29 12.38
N LYS A 285 20.96 2.33 12.04
CA LYS A 285 21.46 3.54 11.36
C LYS A 285 21.12 4.79 12.16
N SER A 286 22.00 5.79 12.11
CA SER A 286 21.72 7.13 12.63
C SER A 286 20.70 7.87 11.76
N VAL A 287 20.07 8.92 12.30
CA VAL A 287 19.17 9.81 11.54
C VAL A 287 19.86 10.35 10.28
N ARG A 288 21.14 10.72 10.39
CA ARG A 288 21.92 11.26 9.27
C ARG A 288 22.01 10.25 8.13
N GLU A 289 22.39 9.00 8.44
CA GLU A 289 22.50 7.95 7.42
C GLU A 289 21.14 7.63 6.79
N ILE A 290 20.05 7.64 7.57
CA ILE A 290 18.69 7.46 7.04
C ILE A 290 18.30 8.58 6.07
N VAL A 291 18.63 9.84 6.39
CA VAL A 291 18.39 10.97 5.49
C VAL A 291 19.21 10.81 4.21
N GLU A 292 20.48 10.42 4.30
CA GLU A 292 21.32 10.15 3.14
C GLU A 292 20.74 9.03 2.25
N ASP A 293 20.26 7.93 2.84
CA ASP A 293 19.60 6.85 2.12
C ASP A 293 18.32 7.31 1.41
N LEU A 294 17.49 8.13 2.08
CA LEU A 294 16.26 8.67 1.49
C LEU A 294 16.57 9.53 0.26
N LEU A 295 17.58 10.41 0.37
CA LEU A 295 18.01 11.29 -0.73
C LEU A 295 18.70 10.52 -1.87
N ASN A 296 19.27 9.35 -1.58
CA ASN A 296 19.89 8.48 -2.57
C ASN A 296 18.92 7.47 -3.21
N ASP A 297 17.61 7.60 -2.94
CA ASP A 297 16.59 6.66 -3.42
C ASP A 297 16.89 5.20 -3.00
N GLU A 298 17.36 4.98 -1.77
CA GLU A 298 17.63 3.63 -1.27
C GLU A 298 16.41 2.98 -0.59
N PHE A 299 15.37 3.76 -0.27
CA PHE A 299 14.13 3.25 0.31
C PHE A 299 13.12 2.82 -0.76
N LYS A 300 12.32 1.80 -0.44
CA LYS A 300 11.10 1.49 -1.19
C LYS A 300 10.15 2.71 -1.12
N PRO A 301 9.45 3.07 -2.20
CA PRO A 301 8.68 4.31 -2.29
C PRO A 301 7.78 4.65 -1.08
N ASN A 302 6.82 3.78 -0.76
CA ASN A 302 5.91 4.03 0.37
C ASN A 302 6.61 3.94 1.73
N SER A 303 7.66 3.12 1.84
CA SER A 303 8.49 3.02 3.04
C SER A 303 9.30 4.31 3.28
N ALA A 304 9.73 5.00 2.22
CA ALA A 304 10.36 6.32 2.31
C ALA A 304 9.41 7.35 2.94
N LEU A 305 8.15 7.38 2.49
CA LEU A 305 7.12 8.27 3.03
C LEU A 305 6.84 8.00 4.52
N VAL A 306 6.75 6.73 4.92
CA VAL A 306 6.57 6.35 6.33
C VAL A 306 7.79 6.76 7.18
N MET A 307 9.00 6.63 6.64
CA MET A 307 10.22 7.05 7.34
C MET A 307 10.28 8.56 7.49
N ILE A 308 9.91 9.33 6.46
CA ILE A 308 9.85 10.80 6.55
C ILE A 308 8.80 11.24 7.59
N ASP A 309 7.61 10.62 7.60
CA ASP A 309 6.60 10.86 8.64
C ASP A 309 7.15 10.58 10.06
N PHE A 310 7.85 9.47 10.25
CA PHE A 310 8.50 9.13 11.51
C PHE A 310 9.50 10.21 11.95
N LEU A 311 10.43 10.59 11.06
CA LEU A 311 11.44 11.61 11.36
C LEU A 311 10.82 12.97 11.70
N ILE A 312 9.73 13.35 11.04
CA ILE A 312 8.99 14.57 11.35
C ILE A 312 8.35 14.48 12.73
N ARG A 313 7.60 13.41 13.03
CA ARG A 313 6.89 13.25 14.32
C ARG A 313 7.84 13.19 15.51
N HIS A 314 9.05 12.65 15.30
CA HIS A 314 10.10 12.56 16.30
C HIS A 314 11.05 13.78 16.33
N ARG A 315 10.76 14.84 15.56
CA ARG A 315 11.53 16.10 15.50
C ARG A 315 12.98 15.95 15.02
N CYS A 316 13.26 14.87 14.29
CA CYS A 316 14.60 14.56 13.76
C CYS A 316 15.04 15.51 12.63
N LEU A 317 14.11 16.24 12.00
CA LEU A 317 14.37 17.08 10.84
C LEU A 317 14.42 18.60 11.14
N GLU A 318 14.15 19.03 12.37
CA GLU A 318 13.99 20.47 12.72
C GLU A 318 15.24 21.32 12.47
N ASN A 319 16.44 20.72 12.45
CA ASN A 319 17.71 21.43 12.20
C ASN A 319 18.21 21.28 10.75
N ILE A 320 17.53 20.47 9.94
CA ILE A 320 17.95 20.11 8.57
C ILE A 320 16.93 20.65 7.55
N SER A 321 15.72 20.98 7.99
CA SER A 321 14.65 21.52 7.16
C SER A 321 13.98 22.70 7.85
N THR A 322 13.48 23.65 7.07
CA THR A 322 12.74 24.80 7.61
C THR A 322 11.34 24.39 8.04
N GLY A 323 10.74 25.12 8.99
CA GLY A 323 9.38 24.83 9.48
C GLY A 323 8.33 24.75 8.35
N ASN A 324 8.39 25.66 7.37
CA ASN A 324 7.49 25.65 6.22
C ASN A 324 7.61 24.35 5.39
N VAL A 325 8.83 23.88 5.11
CA VAL A 325 9.06 22.63 4.37
C VAL A 325 8.55 21.41 5.14
N LEU A 326 8.75 21.38 6.46
CA LEU A 326 8.23 20.31 7.33
C LEU A 326 6.70 20.27 7.31
N ASP A 327 6.05 21.42 7.34
CA ASP A 327 4.58 21.50 7.33
C ASP A 327 3.98 21.08 5.98
N GLN A 328 4.63 21.43 4.86
CA GLN A 328 4.24 20.94 3.54
C GLN A 328 4.35 19.42 3.43
N MET A 329 5.45 18.83 3.90
CA MET A 329 5.59 17.36 3.93
C MET A 329 4.52 16.71 4.81
N LYS A 330 4.24 17.27 5.99
CA LYS A 330 3.15 16.78 6.85
C LYS A 330 1.80 16.82 6.14
N GLU A 331 1.47 17.94 5.51
CA GLU A 331 0.18 18.11 4.83
C GLU A 331 -0.01 17.05 3.73
N LYS A 332 0.99 16.90 2.86
CA LYS A 332 0.99 15.90 1.78
C LYS A 332 0.86 14.46 2.28
N LEU A 333 1.42 14.14 3.45
CA LEU A 333 1.38 12.80 4.04
C LEU A 333 0.10 12.51 4.82
N ARG A 334 -0.60 13.52 5.37
CA ARG A 334 -1.79 13.30 6.19
C ARG A 334 -3.02 12.96 5.38
N LYS A 335 -3.16 13.59 4.21
CA LYS A 335 -4.37 13.47 3.40
C LYS A 335 -4.03 13.59 1.92
N HIS A 336 -4.58 12.70 1.12
CA HIS A 336 -4.50 12.74 -0.33
C HIS A 336 -5.92 12.82 -0.91
N ALA A 337 -6.18 13.81 -1.77
CA ALA A 337 -7.53 14.10 -2.26
C ALA A 337 -8.20 12.89 -2.93
N ASP A 338 -7.44 12.16 -3.76
CA ASP A 338 -7.93 10.98 -4.47
C ASP A 338 -8.06 9.73 -3.58
N VAL A 339 -7.29 9.63 -2.49
CA VAL A 339 -7.38 8.48 -1.57
C VAL A 339 -8.57 8.64 -0.64
N ASP A 340 -8.83 9.87 -0.17
CA ASP A 340 -9.86 10.17 0.83
C ASP A 340 -11.28 9.91 0.32
N VAL A 341 -11.49 9.99 -0.99
CA VAL A 341 -12.80 9.75 -1.63
C VAL A 341 -13.06 8.28 -1.97
N LEU A 342 -12.10 7.40 -1.71
CA LEU A 342 -12.21 5.97 -1.99
C LEU A 342 -12.36 5.16 -0.70
N PRO A 343 -13.16 4.09 -0.74
CA PRO A 343 -13.28 3.20 0.40
C PRO A 343 -11.96 2.48 0.61
N HIS A 344 -11.59 2.41 1.88
CA HIS A 344 -10.49 1.61 2.36
C HIS A 344 -10.95 0.91 3.64
N TRP A 345 -10.26 -0.16 4.03
CA TRP A 345 -10.42 -0.70 5.39
C TRP A 345 -10.25 0.45 6.38
N ASN A 346 -10.97 0.53 7.49
CA ASN A 346 -10.86 1.68 8.42
C ASN A 346 -10.99 1.28 9.89
N HIS A 347 -10.94 -0.03 10.18
CA HIS A 347 -11.04 -0.59 11.53
C HIS A 347 -9.71 -0.48 12.33
N TRP A 348 -8.86 0.50 12.00
CA TRP A 348 -7.72 0.92 12.82
C TRP A 348 -8.04 2.05 13.79
N LYS A 349 -9.23 2.64 13.68
CA LYS A 349 -9.72 3.67 14.60
C LYS A 349 -10.16 3.08 15.92
#